data_AF-A0A1X1NJ82-F1
#
_entry.id   AF-A0A1X1NJ82-F1
#
_cell.length_a   1.000
_cell.length_b   1.000
_cell.length_c   1.000
_cell.angle_alpha   90.00
_cell.angle_beta   90.00
_cell.angle_gamma   90.00
#
_symmetry.space_group_name_H-M   'P 1'
#
loop_
_entity.id
_entity.type
_entity.pdbx_description
1 polymer ?
#
loop_
_entity_poly.entity_id
_entity_poly.type
_entity_poly.pdbx_seq_one_letter_code
_entity_poly.pdbx_strand_id
1 'polypeptide(L)'
;MNLAGADGDGWGGGEGSGGLKTSKAAWTKAGSGVGSLRGTIREGLTKLEDAQQGLGAGSTGSGALQSAAAQRELHTSWKRYMENVSGRCGAIQSLLEKVGSDQLKTDQAIESEFAKLGKSYEDTPAVGGQSRGR
;
A
#
# COMPACT_ATOMS: atom_id res chain seq x y z
N MET A 1 1.64 12.56 18.25
CA MET A 1 0.33 12.97 18.81
C MET A 1 0.04 12.07 19.99
N ASN A 2 -0.21 12.67 21.15
CA ASN A 2 -0.38 12.02 22.44
C ASN A 2 -1.84 11.54 22.58
N LEU A 3 -2.08 10.30 23.03
CA LEU A 3 -3.42 9.75 23.28
C LEU A 3 -3.68 9.77 24.78
N ALA A 4 -4.83 10.29 25.20
CA ALA A 4 -5.27 10.29 26.60
C ALA A 4 -6.46 9.35 26.79
N GLY A 5 -6.34 8.48 27.80
CA GLY A 5 -7.45 8.02 28.63
C GLY A 5 -8.17 6.75 28.20
N ALA A 6 -7.69 5.61 28.70
CA ALA A 6 -8.44 4.37 28.85
C ALA A 6 -9.33 4.44 30.10
N ASP A 7 -10.40 3.64 30.13
CA ASP A 7 -10.90 3.00 31.35
C ASP A 7 -11.35 1.58 31.00
N GLY A 8 -10.85 0.59 31.73
CA GLY A 8 -11.26 -0.82 31.60
C GLY A 8 -10.17 -1.80 31.98
N ASP A 9 -10.03 -2.03 33.29
CA ASP A 9 -9.09 -2.95 33.94
C ASP A 9 -9.21 -4.41 33.48
N GLY A 10 -8.06 -5.08 33.31
CA GLY A 10 -7.99 -6.54 33.11
C GLY A 10 -6.58 -7.03 32.79
N TRP A 11 -5.93 -7.64 33.77
CA TRP A 11 -4.50 -7.96 33.82
C TRP A 11 -3.90 -8.79 32.67
N GLY A 12 -2.77 -8.30 32.15
CA GLY A 12 -1.49 -9.02 32.17
C GLY A 12 -1.27 -10.13 31.15
N GLY A 13 -0.79 -9.77 29.96
CA GLY A 13 -0.25 -10.74 29.01
C GLY A 13 0.57 -10.08 27.91
N GLY A 14 1.88 -9.91 28.13
CA GLY A 14 2.88 -9.71 27.09
C GLY A 14 2.89 -8.33 26.43
N GLU A 15 3.72 -7.44 26.97
CA GLU A 15 4.29 -6.31 26.23
C GLU A 15 5.22 -6.86 25.14
N GLY A 16 4.63 -7.29 24.04
CA GLY A 16 5.31 -7.98 22.94
C GLY A 16 4.89 -7.40 21.62
N SER A 17 5.46 -6.23 21.28
CA SER A 17 5.21 -5.50 20.03
C SER A 17 3.73 -5.12 19.86
N GLY A 18 3.45 -3.83 19.62
CA GLY A 18 2.17 -3.44 19.02
C GLY A 18 2.11 -4.04 17.61
N GLY A 19 1.87 -5.35 17.52
CA GLY A 19 1.76 -6.08 16.28
C GLY A 19 0.66 -5.38 15.52
N LEU A 20 1.03 -4.75 14.41
CA LEU A 20 0.08 -4.14 13.51
C LEU A 20 -0.98 -5.21 13.23
N LYS A 21 -2.19 -5.04 13.76
CA LYS A 21 -3.39 -5.70 13.23
C LYS A 21 -3.65 -5.10 11.87
N THR A 22 -2.74 -5.39 10.94
CA THR A 22 -2.90 -5.07 9.55
C THR A 22 -4.08 -5.92 9.05
N SER A 23 -5.01 -5.29 8.36
CA SER A 23 -6.16 -5.95 7.77
C SER A 23 -6.06 -5.86 6.26
N LYS A 24 -6.78 -6.74 5.55
CA LYS A 24 -6.96 -6.61 4.09
C LYS A 24 -7.39 -5.20 3.68
N ALA A 25 -8.22 -4.53 4.50
CA ALA A 25 -8.66 -3.18 4.23
C ALA A 25 -7.51 -2.15 4.27
N ALA A 26 -6.56 -2.30 5.21
CA ALA A 26 -5.39 -1.43 5.29
C ALA A 26 -4.49 -1.57 4.05
N TRP A 27 -4.20 -2.80 3.64
CA TRP A 27 -3.44 -3.09 2.42
C TRP A 27 -4.14 -2.59 1.15
N THR A 28 -5.45 -2.81 1.05
CA THR A 28 -6.26 -2.33 -0.08
C THR A 28 -6.23 -0.79 -0.14
N LYS A 29 -6.40 -0.10 1.00
CA LYS A 29 -6.34 1.36 1.07
C LYS A 29 -4.96 1.89 0.66
N ALA A 30 -3.88 1.25 1.09
CA ALA A 30 -2.53 1.61 0.68
C ALA A 30 -2.34 1.40 -0.84
N GLY A 31 -2.79 0.27 -1.37
CA GLY A 31 -2.78 -0.02 -2.81
C GLY A 31 -3.52 1.05 -3.62
N SER A 32 -4.75 1.39 -3.23
CA SER A 32 -5.54 2.46 -3.85
C SER A 32 -4.85 3.82 -3.78
N GLY A 33 -4.21 4.16 -2.65
CA GLY A 33 -3.47 5.41 -2.51
C GLY A 33 -2.29 5.51 -3.48
N VAL A 34 -1.51 4.45 -3.61
CA VAL A 34 -0.39 4.38 -4.57
C VAL A 34 -0.91 4.36 -6.02
N GLY A 35 -2.03 3.68 -6.28
CA GLY A 35 -2.70 3.69 -7.58
C GLY A 35 -3.20 5.08 -7.99
N SER A 36 -3.72 5.85 -7.04
CA SER A 36 -4.13 7.25 -7.24
C SER A 36 -2.93 8.12 -7.61
N LEU A 37 -1.82 8.02 -6.87
CA LEU A 37 -0.57 8.72 -7.19
C LEU A 37 -0.06 8.38 -8.60
N ARG A 38 -0.10 7.08 -8.97
CA ARG A 38 0.24 6.62 -10.33
C ARG A 38 -0.65 7.29 -11.38
N GLY A 39 -1.93 7.49 -11.10
CA GLY A 39 -2.89 8.22 -11.95
C GLY A 39 -2.47 9.68 -12.14
N THR A 40 -2.24 10.41 -11.04
CA THR A 40 -1.78 11.80 -11.09
C THR A 40 -0.48 11.97 -11.85
N ILE A 41 0.47 11.03 -11.71
CA ILE A 41 1.73 11.04 -12.49
C ILE A 41 1.44 10.94 -13.99
N ARG A 42 0.51 10.06 -14.42
CA ARG A 42 0.16 9.95 -15.84
C ARG A 42 -0.48 11.21 -16.38
N GLU A 43 -1.40 11.80 -15.64
CA GLU A 43 -2.03 13.07 -16.04
C GLU A 43 -0.99 14.17 -16.19
N GLY A 44 -0.03 14.25 -15.27
CA GLY A 44 1.11 15.16 -15.38
C GLY A 44 1.98 14.89 -16.60
N LEU A 45 2.22 13.61 -16.92
CA LEU A 45 2.98 13.20 -18.10
C LEU A 45 2.31 13.65 -19.40
N THR A 46 0.99 13.43 -19.53
CA THR A 46 0.21 13.87 -20.70
C THR A 46 0.27 15.39 -20.85
N LYS A 47 0.09 16.16 -19.77
CA LYS A 47 0.20 17.62 -19.81
C LYS A 47 1.59 18.09 -20.22
N LEU A 48 2.64 17.41 -19.76
CA LEU A 48 4.02 17.71 -20.14
C LEU A 48 4.26 17.45 -21.64
N GLU A 49 3.75 16.34 -22.17
CA GLU A 49 3.84 15.99 -23.59
C GLU A 49 3.10 17.00 -24.47
N ASP A 50 1.89 17.42 -24.07
CA ASP A 50 1.11 18.43 -24.79
C ASP A 50 1.85 19.78 -24.82
N ALA A 51 2.43 20.20 -23.69
CA ALA A 51 3.20 21.44 -23.60
C ALA A 51 4.49 21.40 -24.44
N GLN A 52 5.12 20.24 -24.58
CA GLN A 52 6.32 20.05 -25.39
C GLN A 52 6.06 20.26 -26.89
N GLN A 53 4.89 19.83 -27.38
CA GLN A 53 4.51 19.99 -28.79
C GLN A 53 4.47 21.47 -29.19
N GLY A 54 4.05 22.35 -28.27
CA GLY A 54 4.01 23.80 -28.51
C GLY A 54 5.39 24.49 -28.58
N LEU A 55 6.44 23.88 -28.01
CA LEU A 55 7.77 24.51 -27.87
C LEU A 55 8.85 23.91 -28.81
N GLY A 56 8.62 22.73 -29.39
CA GLY A 56 9.69 21.95 -30.04
C GLY A 56 9.39 21.35 -31.42
N ALA A 57 8.18 21.49 -31.95
CA ALA A 57 7.77 20.81 -33.19
C ALA A 57 8.45 21.33 -34.48
N GLY A 58 9.08 22.51 -34.46
CA GLY A 58 9.51 23.21 -35.68
C GLY A 58 11.00 23.51 -35.87
N SER A 59 11.88 23.31 -34.87
CA SER A 59 13.28 23.78 -34.94
C SER A 59 14.31 22.64 -34.84
N THR A 60 14.49 21.91 -35.93
CA THR A 60 15.58 20.92 -36.09
C THR A 60 16.57 21.31 -37.20
N GLY A 61 16.40 22.48 -37.82
CA GLY A 61 17.32 23.02 -38.83
C GLY A 61 18.54 23.73 -38.24
N SER A 62 19.48 24.12 -39.11
CA SER A 62 20.77 24.78 -38.82
C SER A 62 20.68 26.19 -38.18
N GLY A 63 19.56 26.52 -37.54
CA GLY A 63 19.32 27.75 -36.76
C GLY A 63 18.54 27.49 -35.45
N ALA A 64 18.45 26.24 -34.99
CA ALA A 64 17.75 25.93 -33.74
C ALA A 64 18.45 26.57 -32.53
N LEU A 65 17.70 27.31 -31.73
CA LEU A 65 18.20 27.88 -30.48
C LEU A 65 18.67 26.75 -29.55
N GLN A 66 19.85 26.92 -28.96
CA GLN A 66 20.42 25.98 -27.97
C GLN A 66 19.45 25.73 -26.80
N SER A 67 18.64 26.72 -26.43
CA SER A 67 17.60 26.58 -25.42
C SER A 67 16.51 25.57 -25.81
N ALA A 68 16.15 25.47 -27.10
CA ALA A 68 15.18 24.49 -27.58
C ALA A 68 15.76 23.06 -27.56
N ALA A 69 17.05 22.90 -27.85
CA ALA A 69 17.73 21.61 -27.70
C ALA A 69 17.78 21.16 -26.23
N ALA A 70 18.22 22.04 -25.32
CA ALA A 70 18.25 21.76 -23.89
C ALA A 70 16.85 21.43 -23.32
N GLN A 71 15.82 22.12 -23.81
CA GLN A 71 14.43 21.88 -23.40
C GLN A 71 13.92 20.49 -23.84
N ARG A 72 14.27 20.02 -25.04
CA ARG A 72 13.96 18.65 -25.51
C ARG A 72 14.66 17.57 -24.70
N GLU A 73 15.92 17.78 -24.36
CA GLU A 73 16.70 16.87 -23.52
C GLU A 73 16.11 16.78 -22.11
N LEU A 74 15.78 17.93 -21.52
CA LEU A 74 15.12 18.01 -20.22
C LEU A 74 13.78 17.27 -20.24
N HIS A 75 12.93 17.55 -21.23
CA HIS A 75 11.65 16.85 -21.42
C HIS A 75 11.83 15.34 -21.49
N THR A 76 12.78 14.86 -22.30
CA THR A 76 13.06 13.43 -22.47
C THR A 76 13.49 12.79 -21.15
N SER A 77 14.37 13.46 -20.39
CA SER A 77 14.84 12.98 -19.08
C SER A 77 13.69 12.88 -18.07
N TRP A 78 12.86 13.93 -17.97
CA TRP A 78 11.72 13.99 -17.06
C TRP A 78 10.63 12.98 -17.40
N LYS A 79 10.31 12.84 -18.69
CA LYS A 79 9.37 11.81 -19.18
C LYS A 79 9.83 10.43 -18.74
N ARG A 80 11.08 10.06 -19.03
CA ARG A 80 11.65 8.77 -18.62
C ARG A 80 11.61 8.56 -17.12
N TYR A 81 11.94 9.59 -16.33
CA TYR A 81 11.90 9.49 -14.87
C TYR A 81 10.48 9.24 -14.36
N MET A 82 9.51 10.03 -14.81
CA MET A 82 8.12 9.90 -14.37
C MET A 82 7.46 8.59 -14.84
N GLU A 83 7.78 8.10 -16.04
CA GLU A 83 7.36 6.77 -16.50
C GLU A 83 7.87 5.66 -15.56
N ASN A 84 9.15 5.73 -15.17
CA ASN A 84 9.73 4.79 -14.23
C ASN A 84 9.07 4.85 -12.84
N VAL A 85 8.80 6.06 -12.32
CA VAL A 85 8.09 6.22 -11.04
C VAL A 85 6.66 5.69 -11.15
N SER A 86 5.94 5.97 -12.24
CA SER A 86 4.60 5.43 -12.49
C SER A 86 4.60 3.90 -12.54
N GLY A 87 5.62 3.30 -13.16
CA GLY A 87 5.84 1.85 -13.18
C GLY A 87 6.05 1.29 -11.77
N ARG A 88 6.91 1.91 -10.96
CA ARG A 88 7.15 1.53 -9.56
C ARG A 88 5.88 1.62 -8.72
N CYS A 89 5.10 2.69 -8.85
CA CYS A 89 3.81 2.80 -8.18
C CYS A 89 2.87 1.66 -8.59
N GLY A 90 2.85 1.28 -9.87
CA GLY A 90 2.07 0.12 -10.34
C GLY A 90 2.50 -1.18 -9.68
N ALA A 91 3.80 -1.46 -9.63
CA ALA A 91 4.33 -2.64 -8.97
C ALA A 91 4.00 -2.67 -7.47
N ILE A 92 4.17 -1.54 -6.77
CA ILE A 92 3.84 -1.42 -5.35
C ILE A 92 2.35 -1.62 -5.10
N GLN A 93 1.47 -1.01 -5.91
CA GLN A 93 0.02 -1.20 -5.81
C GLN A 93 -0.33 -2.70 -5.88
N SER A 94 0.15 -3.41 -6.91
CA SER A 94 -0.13 -4.84 -7.09
C SER A 94 0.39 -5.70 -5.95
N LEU A 95 1.56 -5.37 -5.39
CA LEU A 95 2.12 -6.08 -4.22
C LEU A 95 1.24 -5.86 -2.98
N LEU A 96 0.81 -4.63 -2.72
CA LEU A 96 -0.05 -4.32 -1.57
C LEU A 96 -1.40 -5.05 -1.65
N GLU A 97 -2.03 -5.05 -2.83
CA GLU A 97 -3.29 -5.77 -3.05
C GLU A 97 -3.13 -7.29 -2.86
N LYS A 98 -2.02 -7.86 -3.36
CA LYS A 98 -1.69 -9.28 -3.18
C LYS A 98 -1.51 -9.64 -1.71
N VAL A 99 -0.69 -8.88 -0.97
CA VAL A 99 -0.45 -9.13 0.46
C VAL A 99 -1.76 -9.09 1.24
N GLY A 100 -2.62 -8.09 0.99
CA GLY A 100 -3.92 -8.01 1.65
C GLY A 100 -4.84 -9.20 1.34
N SER A 101 -4.80 -9.71 0.11
CA SER A 101 -5.55 -10.92 -0.27
C SER A 101 -5.00 -12.17 0.43
N ASP A 102 -3.68 -12.36 0.42
CA ASP A 102 -3.05 -13.57 0.94
C ASP A 102 -3.13 -13.63 2.48
N GLN A 103 -3.02 -12.47 3.14
CA GLN A 103 -3.27 -12.37 4.57
C GLN A 103 -4.70 -12.78 4.92
N LEU A 104 -5.72 -12.26 4.23
CA LEU A 104 -7.12 -12.64 4.50
C LEU A 104 -7.35 -14.14 4.34
N LYS A 105 -6.82 -14.76 3.28
CA LYS A 105 -6.97 -16.20 3.05
C LYS A 105 -6.33 -17.01 4.17
N THR A 106 -5.17 -16.57 4.64
CA THR A 106 -4.45 -17.22 5.75
C THR A 106 -5.23 -17.11 7.04
N ASP A 107 -5.73 -15.92 7.38
CA ASP A 107 -6.53 -15.68 8.59
C ASP A 107 -7.80 -16.56 8.58
N GLN A 108 -8.52 -16.61 7.45
CA GLN A 108 -9.71 -17.44 7.29
C GLN A 108 -9.42 -18.95 7.39
N ALA A 109 -8.28 -19.40 6.85
CA ALA A 109 -7.88 -20.79 6.95
C ALA A 109 -7.57 -21.16 8.41
N ILE A 110 -6.84 -20.31 9.13
CA ILE A 110 -6.53 -20.50 10.55
C ILE A 110 -7.82 -20.55 11.38
N GLU A 111 -8.73 -19.59 11.20
CA GLU A 111 -10.04 -19.56 11.87
C GLU A 111 -10.84 -20.84 11.60
N SER A 112 -10.82 -21.34 10.36
CA SER A 112 -11.50 -22.59 10.00
C SER A 112 -10.91 -23.81 10.72
N GLU A 113 -9.59 -23.93 10.81
CA GLU A 113 -8.94 -25.04 11.51
C GLU A 113 -9.22 -24.99 13.02
N PHE A 114 -9.19 -23.81 13.65
CA PHE A 114 -9.58 -23.66 15.05
C PHE A 114 -11.06 -23.97 15.28
N ALA A 115 -11.95 -23.59 14.36
CA ALA A 115 -13.37 -23.96 14.46
C ALA A 115 -13.58 -25.47 14.34
N LYS A 116 -12.81 -26.17 13.51
CA LYS A 116 -12.84 -27.65 13.44
C LYS A 116 -12.33 -28.28 14.73
N LEU A 117 -11.24 -27.74 15.28
CA LEU A 117 -10.68 -28.21 16.55
C LEU A 117 -11.67 -28.01 17.71
N GLY A 118 -12.32 -26.85 17.78
CA GLY A 118 -13.35 -26.59 18.79
C GLY A 118 -14.47 -27.63 18.74
N LYS A 119 -14.94 -27.97 17.53
CA LYS A 119 -15.96 -29.02 17.33
C LYS A 119 -15.49 -30.41 17.77
N SER A 120 -14.21 -30.75 17.60
CA SER A 120 -13.70 -32.06 17.98
C SER A 120 -13.53 -32.25 19.50
N TYR A 121 -13.59 -31.17 20.28
CA TYR A 121 -13.42 -31.18 21.73
C TYR A 121 -14.63 -30.57 22.48
N GLU A 122 -15.81 -30.54 21.86
CA GLU A 122 -17.05 -30.06 22.51
C GLU A 122 -17.43 -30.88 23.75
N ASP A 123 -17.00 -32.14 23.81
CA ASP A 123 -17.22 -33.07 24.91
C ASP A 123 -16.23 -32.91 26.06
N THR A 124 -15.20 -32.08 25.90
CA THR A 124 -14.15 -31.89 26.89
C THR A 124 -14.53 -30.74 27.83
N PRO A 125 -14.84 -31.00 29.12
CA PRO A 125 -15.19 -29.95 30.05
C PRO A 125 -14.00 -29.00 30.26
N ALA A 126 -14.25 -27.69 30.36
CA ALA A 126 -13.23 -26.71 30.71
C ALA A 126 -12.78 -26.91 32.17
N VAL A 127 -11.75 -27.72 32.38
CA VAL A 127 -11.24 -28.11 33.73
C VAL A 127 -10.11 -27.21 34.25
N GLY A 128 -9.70 -26.17 33.52
CA GLY A 128 -8.65 -25.24 33.91
C GLY A 128 -9.17 -23.81 34.07
N GLY A 129 -8.91 -23.17 35.22
CA GLY A 129 -9.23 -21.74 35.44
C GLY A 129 -10.33 -21.46 36.47
N GLN A 130 -10.86 -22.49 37.16
CA GLN A 130 -11.68 -22.23 38.35
C GLN A 130 -10.79 -21.73 39.48
N SER A 131 -10.71 -20.41 39.63
CA SER A 131 -10.27 -19.79 40.86
C SER A 131 -11.16 -20.33 41.98
N ARG A 132 -10.65 -21.32 42.72
CA ARG A 132 -11.15 -21.56 44.07
C ARG A 132 -10.82 -20.30 44.85
N GLY A 133 -11.81 -19.42 44.95
CA GLY A 133 -11.74 -18.21 45.77
C GLY A 133 -11.15 -18.57 47.11
N ARG A 134 -10.20 -17.75 47.55
CA ARG A 134 -9.75 -17.69 48.92
C ARG A 134 -10.24 -16.39 49.51
#